data_AF-A0AAV5ZCH7-F1
#
_entry.id   AF-A0AAV5ZCH7-F1
#
_cell.length_a   1.000
_cell.length_b   1.000
_cell.length_c   1.000
_cell.angle_alpha   90.00
_cell.angle_beta   90.00
_cell.angle_gamma   90.00
#
_symmetry.space_group_name_H-M   'P 1'
#
loop_
_entity.id
_entity.type
_entity.pdbx_description
1 polymer ?
#
loop_
_entity_poly.entity_id
_entity_poly.type
_entity_poly.pdbx_seq_one_letter_code
_entity_poly.pdbx_strand_id
1 'polypeptide(L)'
;MTYKPSTQLSPQELATRIDRILESAQTLISRFDSAQLDIVPPERKRSIRDLAFHVFRVGLSYIDAMDQGRLPEGWFDERAPQGMDDGGDVARWGALVRGRIAGWFEGAGPEEFERTVDVYYGPQGSHDLLERTTWHCGQHLRQLYVLAERLKVPTPGPLPTHLFKDLPIPDAIW
;
A
#
# COMPACT_ATOMS: atom_id res chain seq x y z
N MET A 1 -16.11 31.32 -1.76
CA MET A 1 -14.82 30.58 -1.69
C MET A 1 -14.73 29.73 -2.95
N THR A 2 -13.83 30.08 -3.85
CA THR A 2 -13.64 29.36 -5.11
C THR A 2 -12.87 28.07 -4.78
N TYR A 3 -13.50 26.92 -5.02
CA TYR A 3 -12.83 25.61 -4.95
C TYR A 3 -11.63 25.65 -5.89
N LYS A 4 -10.42 25.59 -5.33
CA LYS A 4 -9.23 25.24 -6.09
C LYS A 4 -9.16 23.71 -6.05
N PRO A 5 -9.30 23.00 -7.18
CA PRO A 5 -8.98 21.59 -7.18
C PRO A 5 -7.54 21.46 -6.67
N SER A 6 -7.30 20.59 -5.69
CA SER A 6 -5.92 20.25 -5.33
C SER A 6 -5.30 19.67 -6.59
N THR A 7 -4.19 20.24 -7.04
CA THR A 7 -3.43 19.67 -8.15
C THR A 7 -3.09 18.24 -7.76
N GLN A 8 -3.61 17.26 -8.51
CA GLN A 8 -3.29 15.85 -8.36
C GLN A 8 -1.77 15.69 -8.36
N LEU A 9 -1.24 14.89 -7.44
CA LEU A 9 0.21 14.67 -7.35
C LEU A 9 0.72 14.03 -8.63
N SER A 10 1.91 14.41 -9.10
CA SER A 10 2.47 13.81 -10.31
C SER A 10 2.74 12.32 -10.12
N PRO A 11 2.74 11.50 -11.20
CA PRO A 11 3.09 10.09 -11.10
C PRO A 11 4.46 9.84 -10.43
N GLN A 12 5.44 10.69 -10.68
CA GLN A 12 6.78 10.61 -10.07
C GLN A 12 6.73 10.83 -8.55
N GLU A 13 5.93 11.81 -8.09
CA GLU A 13 5.74 12.05 -6.66
C GLU A 13 5.01 10.89 -5.99
N LEU A 14 3.99 10.33 -6.66
CA LEU A 14 3.25 9.16 -6.17
C LEU A 14 4.17 7.93 -6.09
N ALA A 15 5.00 7.69 -7.10
CA ALA A 15 6.02 6.63 -7.13
C ALA A 15 7.01 6.74 -5.96
N THR A 16 7.48 7.96 -5.68
CA THR A 16 8.36 8.22 -4.53
C THR A 16 7.64 7.96 -3.20
N ARG A 17 6.39 8.41 -3.09
CA ARG A 17 5.61 8.27 -1.85
C ARG A 17 5.23 6.82 -1.56
N ILE A 18 4.80 6.07 -2.56
CA ILE A 18 4.46 4.65 -2.38
C ILE A 18 5.69 3.86 -1.91
N ASP A 19 6.87 4.10 -2.49
CA ASP A 19 8.09 3.42 -2.04
C ASP A 19 8.39 3.70 -0.56
N ARG A 20 8.31 4.97 -0.15
CA ARG A 20 8.55 5.38 1.26
C ARG A 20 7.51 4.80 2.23
N ILE A 21 6.26 4.70 1.80
CA ILE A 21 5.18 4.07 2.58
C ILE A 21 5.47 2.57 2.74
N LEU A 22 5.79 1.87 1.65
CA LEU A 22 6.08 0.44 1.68
C LEU A 22 7.37 0.12 2.44
N GLU A 23 8.39 0.98 2.37
CA GLU A 23 9.61 0.87 3.17
C GLU A 23 9.33 0.93 4.68
N SER A 24 8.46 1.86 5.09
CA SER A 24 8.06 1.99 6.49
C SER A 24 7.25 0.77 6.93
N ALA A 25 6.32 0.29 6.09
CA ALA A 25 5.58 -0.95 6.35
C ALA A 25 6.53 -2.14 6.52
N GLN A 26 7.53 -2.27 5.65
CA GLN A 26 8.55 -3.32 5.69
C GLN A 26 9.36 -3.26 6.98
N THR A 27 9.81 -2.08 7.37
CA THR A 27 10.61 -1.88 8.60
C THR A 27 9.79 -2.11 9.86
N LEU A 28 8.51 -1.75 9.84
CA LEU A 28 7.61 -1.93 10.95
C LEU A 28 7.27 -3.42 11.14
N ILE A 29 6.85 -4.10 10.07
CA ILE A 29 6.38 -5.48 10.17
C ILE A 29 7.49 -6.46 10.57
N SER A 30 8.75 -6.18 10.20
CA SER A 30 9.89 -7.01 10.59
C SER A 30 10.14 -7.06 12.10
N ARG A 31 9.44 -6.25 12.89
CA ARG A 31 9.56 -6.17 14.36
C ARG A 31 8.46 -6.93 15.10
N PHE A 32 7.46 -7.44 14.38
CA PHE A 32 6.41 -8.27 14.96
C PHE A 32 6.88 -9.71 15.07
N ASP A 33 6.55 -10.37 16.19
CA ASP A 33 6.69 -11.81 16.31
C ASP A 33 5.48 -12.56 15.70
N SER A 34 5.63 -13.87 15.49
CA SER A 34 4.58 -14.70 14.88
C SER A 34 3.27 -14.71 15.66
N ALA A 35 3.31 -14.65 17.00
CA ALA A 35 2.09 -14.66 17.81
C ALA A 35 1.33 -13.34 17.68
N GLN A 36 2.04 -12.22 17.62
CA GLN A 36 1.45 -10.90 17.36
C GLN A 36 0.86 -10.83 15.96
N LEU A 37 1.51 -11.44 14.96
CA LEU A 37 1.02 -11.49 13.59
C LEU A 37 -0.33 -12.21 13.42
N ASP A 38 -0.59 -13.22 14.26
CA ASP A 38 -1.84 -13.99 14.24
C ASP A 38 -3.03 -13.28 14.91
N ILE A 39 -2.79 -12.16 15.59
CA ILE A 39 -3.85 -11.39 16.24
C ILE A 39 -4.79 -10.82 15.17
N VAL A 40 -6.10 -11.03 15.38
CA VAL A 40 -7.17 -10.38 14.61
C VAL A 40 -7.72 -9.22 15.44
N PRO A 41 -7.45 -7.95 15.08
CA PRO A 41 -8.01 -6.81 15.79
C PRO A 41 -9.53 -6.75 15.61
N PRO A 42 -10.30 -6.34 16.64
CA PRO A 42 -11.77 -6.38 16.60
C PRO A 42 -12.38 -5.49 15.51
N GLU A 43 -11.66 -4.48 15.05
CA GLU A 43 -12.10 -3.55 14.02
C GLU A 43 -12.00 -4.13 12.58
N ARG A 44 -11.34 -5.28 12.40
CA ARG A 44 -11.07 -5.89 11.08
C ARG A 44 -11.34 -7.40 11.10
N LYS A 45 -11.57 -7.97 9.91
CA LYS A 45 -11.65 -9.43 9.68
C LYS A 45 -10.35 -10.02 9.11
N ARG A 46 -9.22 -9.38 9.39
CA ARG A 46 -7.88 -9.76 8.91
C ARG A 46 -6.92 -9.81 10.09
N SER A 47 -6.03 -10.79 10.13
CA SER A 47 -4.92 -10.78 11.09
C SER A 47 -3.94 -9.64 10.78
N ILE A 48 -3.02 -9.35 11.70
CA ILE A 48 -1.93 -8.40 11.43
C ILE A 48 -1.07 -8.89 10.26
N ARG A 49 -0.81 -10.20 10.16
CA ARG A 49 -0.12 -10.81 9.00
C ARG A 49 -0.81 -10.47 7.69
N ASP A 50 -2.12 -10.72 7.63
CA ASP A 50 -2.91 -10.48 6.42
C ASP A 50 -3.00 -8.99 6.08
N LEU A 51 -3.10 -8.12 7.09
CA LEU A 51 -3.10 -6.68 6.87
C LEU A 51 -1.75 -6.20 6.30
N ALA A 52 -0.64 -6.68 6.86
CA ALA A 52 0.69 -6.32 6.39
C ALA A 52 0.96 -6.85 4.98
N PHE A 53 0.59 -8.11 4.70
CA PHE A 53 0.60 -8.66 3.36
C PHE A 53 -0.24 -7.79 2.39
N HIS A 54 -1.44 -7.41 2.82
CA HIS A 54 -2.33 -6.61 2.00
C HIS A 54 -1.75 -5.25 1.62
N VAL A 55 -0.96 -4.60 2.48
CA VAL A 55 -0.29 -3.32 2.15
C VAL A 55 0.58 -3.44 0.90
N PHE A 56 1.43 -4.46 0.83
CA PHE A 56 2.28 -4.67 -0.33
C PHE A 56 1.48 -5.24 -1.51
N ARG A 57 0.46 -6.08 -1.27
CA ARG A 57 -0.39 -6.60 -2.34
C ARG A 57 -1.11 -5.47 -3.07
N VAL A 58 -1.60 -4.47 -2.35
CA VAL A 58 -2.19 -3.24 -2.90
C VAL A 58 -1.17 -2.52 -3.77
N GLY A 59 0.05 -2.27 -3.29
CA GLY A 59 1.10 -1.65 -4.11
C GLY A 59 1.42 -2.43 -5.39
N LEU A 60 1.56 -3.76 -5.28
CA LEU A 60 1.81 -4.63 -6.42
C LEU A 60 0.64 -4.67 -7.41
N SER A 61 -0.60 -4.55 -6.92
CA SER A 61 -1.80 -4.66 -7.75
C SER A 61 -1.88 -3.59 -8.84
N TYR A 62 -1.31 -2.41 -8.61
CA TYR A 62 -1.19 -1.40 -9.67
C TYR A 62 -0.34 -1.92 -10.83
N ILE A 63 0.83 -2.50 -10.53
CA ILE A 63 1.74 -3.06 -11.55
C ILE A 63 1.07 -4.20 -12.31
N ASP A 64 0.46 -5.14 -11.59
CA ASP A 64 -0.25 -6.26 -12.20
C ASP A 64 -1.41 -5.77 -13.09
N ALA A 65 -2.09 -4.70 -12.69
CA ALA A 65 -3.18 -4.13 -13.46
C ALA A 65 -2.71 -3.41 -14.73
N MET A 66 -1.57 -2.73 -14.67
CA MET A 66 -0.94 -2.12 -15.84
C MET A 66 -0.48 -3.18 -16.85
N ASP A 67 0.09 -4.29 -16.35
CA ASP A 67 0.52 -5.41 -17.17
C ASP A 67 -0.66 -6.17 -17.80
N GLN A 68 -1.75 -6.38 -17.05
CA GLN A 68 -2.91 -7.17 -17.50
C GLN A 68 -4.05 -6.35 -18.12
N GLY A 69 -3.97 -5.02 -18.04
CA GLY A 69 -5.05 -4.11 -18.45
C GLY A 69 -6.30 -4.17 -17.57
N ARG A 70 -6.25 -4.86 -16.41
CA ARG A 70 -7.41 -5.02 -15.51
C ARG A 70 -7.03 -5.20 -14.04
N LEU A 71 -7.90 -4.75 -13.13
CA LEU A 71 -7.80 -4.94 -11.68
C LEU A 71 -9.11 -5.58 -11.13
N PRO A 72 -9.14 -6.91 -10.94
CA PRO A 72 -10.30 -7.60 -10.36
C PRO A 72 -10.36 -7.39 -8.83
N GLU A 73 -11.58 -7.39 -8.27
CA GLU A 73 -11.81 -7.21 -6.83
C GLU A 73 -11.08 -8.27 -5.98
N GLY A 74 -11.12 -9.53 -6.43
CA GLY A 74 -10.59 -10.67 -5.68
C GLY A 74 -9.10 -10.62 -5.36
N TRP A 75 -8.32 -9.75 -6.02
CA TRP A 75 -6.91 -9.52 -5.64
C TRP A 75 -6.77 -8.91 -4.24
N PHE A 76 -7.78 -8.15 -3.79
CA PHE A 76 -7.78 -7.56 -2.45
C PHE A 76 -8.26 -8.52 -1.36
N ASP A 77 -8.79 -9.68 -1.73
CA ASP A 77 -9.14 -10.76 -0.81
C ASP A 77 -8.00 -11.76 -0.58
N GLU A 78 -6.93 -11.66 -1.36
CA GLU A 78 -5.71 -12.46 -1.19
C GLU A 78 -5.17 -12.33 0.24
N ARG A 79 -4.74 -13.48 0.77
CA ARG A 79 -4.20 -13.61 2.13
C ARG A 79 -2.71 -13.91 2.08
N ALA A 80 -2.03 -13.71 3.20
CA ALA A 80 -0.64 -14.13 3.32
C ALA A 80 -0.53 -15.63 2.97
N PRO A 81 0.40 -16.02 2.07
CA PRO A 81 0.52 -17.41 1.65
C PRO A 81 0.98 -18.31 2.80
N GLN A 82 0.73 -19.61 2.68
CA GLN A 82 1.30 -20.59 3.60
C GLN A 82 2.83 -20.53 3.57
N GLY A 83 3.46 -20.64 4.74
CA GLY A 83 4.92 -20.52 4.90
C GLY A 83 5.43 -19.08 5.05
N MET A 84 4.53 -18.09 5.16
CA MET A 84 4.87 -16.75 5.63
C MET A 84 4.63 -16.69 7.15
N ASP A 85 5.62 -17.10 7.92
CA ASP A 85 5.43 -17.47 9.33
C ASP A 85 5.67 -16.30 10.30
N ASP A 86 6.65 -15.44 9.98
CA ASP A 86 7.07 -14.33 10.83
C ASP A 86 7.08 -12.95 10.12
N GLY A 87 7.35 -11.89 10.87
CA GLY A 87 7.39 -10.53 10.34
C GLY A 87 8.53 -10.32 9.34
N GLY A 88 9.59 -11.11 9.47
CA GLY A 88 10.70 -11.15 8.53
C GLY A 88 10.28 -11.71 7.17
N ASP A 89 9.43 -12.74 7.12
CA ASP A 89 8.91 -13.30 5.87
C ASP A 89 8.08 -12.26 5.11
N VAL A 90 7.16 -11.58 5.82
CA VAL A 90 6.36 -10.50 5.23
C VAL A 90 7.26 -9.38 4.72
N ALA A 91 8.27 -8.98 5.50
CA ALA A 91 9.20 -7.93 5.11
C ALA A 91 10.07 -8.32 3.89
N ARG A 92 10.53 -9.58 3.81
CA ARG A 92 11.27 -10.10 2.64
C ARG A 92 10.42 -10.05 1.38
N TRP A 93 9.16 -10.48 1.46
CA TRP A 93 8.25 -10.36 0.33
C TRP A 93 7.95 -8.90 -0.03
N GLY A 94 7.77 -8.03 0.96
CA GLY A 94 7.64 -6.59 0.76
C GLY A 94 8.83 -5.96 0.01
N ALA A 95 10.05 -6.41 0.29
CA ALA A 95 11.24 -5.97 -0.43
C ALA A 95 11.23 -6.41 -1.91
N LEU A 96 10.75 -7.62 -2.21
CA LEU A 96 10.57 -8.09 -3.60
C LEU A 96 9.51 -7.25 -4.33
N VAL A 97 8.39 -6.95 -3.67
CA VAL A 97 7.34 -6.08 -4.21
C VAL A 97 7.88 -4.68 -4.51
N ARG A 98 8.62 -4.07 -3.58
CA ARG A 98 9.26 -2.76 -3.80
C ARG A 98 10.21 -2.79 -4.99
N GLY A 99 11.02 -3.84 -5.13
CA GLY A 99 11.88 -4.03 -6.29
C GLY A 99 11.11 -4.10 -7.62
N ARG A 100 9.98 -4.84 -7.65
CA ARG A 100 9.11 -4.91 -8.84
C ARG A 100 8.49 -3.56 -9.19
N ILE A 101 8.02 -2.82 -8.18
CA ILE A 101 7.43 -1.49 -8.35
C ILE A 101 8.48 -0.50 -8.88
N ALA A 102 9.66 -0.46 -8.27
CA ALA A 102 10.76 0.41 -8.69
C ALA A 102 11.15 0.14 -10.16
N GLY A 103 11.36 -1.13 -10.51
CA GLY A 103 11.72 -1.51 -11.88
C GLY A 103 10.61 -1.19 -12.91
N TRP A 104 9.33 -1.23 -12.52
CA TRP A 104 8.25 -0.79 -13.41
C TRP A 104 8.31 0.73 -13.65
N PHE A 105 8.48 1.53 -12.59
CA PHE A 105 8.58 3.00 -12.73
C PHE A 105 9.82 3.44 -13.52
N GLU A 106 10.94 2.72 -13.41
CA GLU A 106 12.14 2.99 -14.22
C GLU A 106 11.90 2.78 -15.73
N GLY A 107 11.01 1.84 -16.09
CA GLY A 107 10.69 1.52 -17.48
C GLY A 107 9.45 2.23 -18.05
N ALA A 108 8.62 2.83 -17.21
CA ALA A 108 7.34 3.41 -17.62
C ALA A 108 7.52 4.77 -18.33
N GLY A 109 6.98 4.88 -19.55
CA GLY A 109 6.85 6.15 -20.26
C GLY A 109 5.64 6.96 -19.78
N PRO A 110 5.57 8.28 -20.10
CA PRO A 110 4.42 9.12 -19.75
C PRO A 110 3.06 8.56 -20.19
N GLU A 111 3.03 7.89 -21.36
CA GLU A 111 1.84 7.26 -21.93
C GLU A 111 1.23 6.19 -21.02
N GLU A 112 2.02 5.55 -20.16
CA GLU A 112 1.53 4.53 -19.22
C GLU A 112 0.55 5.12 -18.19
N PHE A 113 0.74 6.39 -17.84
CA PHE A 113 -0.12 7.08 -16.87
C PHE A 113 -1.39 7.66 -17.51
N GLU A 114 -1.45 7.73 -18.84
CA GLU A 114 -2.60 8.20 -19.61
C GLU A 114 -3.59 7.07 -19.98
N ARG A 115 -3.16 5.81 -19.80
CA ARG A 115 -3.98 4.62 -20.09
C ARG A 115 -5.24 4.55 -19.23
N THR A 116 -6.29 3.93 -19.77
CA THR A 116 -7.45 3.47 -19.00
C THR A 116 -7.27 1.99 -18.65
N VAL A 117 -7.61 1.62 -17.41
CA VAL A 117 -7.54 0.26 -16.87
C VAL A 117 -8.95 -0.22 -16.52
N ASP A 118 -9.27 -1.47 -16.84
CA ASP A 118 -10.55 -2.09 -16.47
C ASP A 118 -10.54 -2.49 -14.98
N VAL A 119 -11.23 -1.73 -14.14
CA VAL A 119 -11.25 -1.97 -12.69
C VAL A 119 -12.64 -2.47 -12.28
N TYR A 120 -12.70 -3.32 -11.26
CA TYR A 120 -13.96 -3.95 -10.80
C TYR A 120 -15.09 -2.97 -10.43
N TYR A 121 -14.79 -1.70 -10.16
CA TYR A 121 -15.77 -0.63 -9.92
C TYR A 121 -15.94 0.34 -11.10
N GLY A 122 -15.54 -0.08 -12.30
CA GLY A 122 -15.62 0.68 -13.54
C GLY A 122 -14.25 1.17 -14.03
N PRO A 123 -14.09 1.47 -15.33
CA PRO A 123 -12.82 1.89 -15.92
C PRO A 123 -12.23 3.13 -15.24
N GLN A 124 -10.92 3.14 -14.98
CA GLN A 124 -10.20 4.24 -14.33
C GLN A 124 -9.00 4.69 -15.15
N GLY A 125 -8.62 5.96 -15.04
CA GLY A 125 -7.31 6.42 -15.50
C GLY A 125 -6.19 5.78 -14.68
N SER A 126 -5.08 5.44 -15.32
CA SER A 126 -3.90 4.86 -14.66
C SER A 126 -3.34 5.78 -13.58
N HIS A 127 -3.29 7.09 -13.84
CA HIS A 127 -2.88 8.09 -12.84
C HIS A 127 -3.81 8.13 -11.62
N ASP A 128 -5.12 8.10 -11.82
CA ASP A 128 -6.10 8.04 -10.72
C ASP A 128 -5.96 6.74 -9.91
N LEU A 129 -5.74 5.62 -10.60
CA LEU A 129 -5.51 4.33 -9.96
C LEU A 129 -4.21 4.32 -9.15
N LEU A 130 -3.15 4.98 -9.63
CA LEU A 130 -1.90 5.13 -8.90
C LEU A 130 -2.07 5.99 -7.65
N GLU A 131 -2.78 7.12 -7.74
CA GLU A 131 -3.09 7.94 -6.57
C GLU A 131 -3.90 7.15 -5.54
N ARG A 132 -4.90 6.39 -6.02
CA ARG A 132 -5.69 5.49 -5.19
C ARG A 132 -4.83 4.46 -4.47
N THR A 133 -3.96 3.80 -5.21
CA THR A 133 -3.04 2.80 -4.68
C THR A 133 -2.14 3.40 -3.60
N THR A 134 -1.63 4.61 -3.83
CA THR A 134 -0.73 5.31 -2.91
C THR A 134 -1.42 5.64 -1.58
N TRP A 135 -2.61 6.27 -1.62
CA TRP A 135 -3.32 6.60 -0.37
C TRP A 135 -3.86 5.36 0.33
N HIS A 136 -4.21 4.30 -0.40
CA HIS A 136 -4.66 3.03 0.16
C HIS A 136 -3.55 2.32 0.93
N CYS A 137 -2.32 2.27 0.37
CA CYS A 137 -1.14 1.81 1.10
C CYS A 137 -0.90 2.64 2.36
N GLY A 138 -0.98 3.98 2.23
CA GLY A 138 -0.80 4.91 3.34
C GLY A 138 -1.82 4.70 4.47
N GLN A 139 -3.07 4.44 4.12
CA GLN A 139 -4.12 4.14 5.09
C GLN A 139 -3.82 2.86 5.87
N HIS A 140 -3.44 1.78 5.21
CA HIS A 140 -3.11 0.55 5.92
C HIS A 140 -1.82 0.64 6.75
N LEU A 141 -0.85 1.44 6.30
CA LEU A 141 0.31 1.75 7.13
C LEU A 141 -0.11 2.42 8.45
N ARG A 142 -1.02 3.41 8.42
CA ARG A 142 -1.55 4.04 9.65
C ARG A 142 -2.14 3.02 10.61
N GLN A 143 -2.82 2.01 10.09
CA GLN A 143 -3.39 0.94 10.90
C GLN A 143 -2.32 0.06 11.54
N LEU A 144 -1.28 -0.31 10.78
CA LEU A 144 -0.15 -1.06 11.32
C LEU A 144 0.55 -0.30 12.46
N TYR A 145 0.69 1.03 12.34
CA TYR A 145 1.24 1.85 13.42
C TYR A 145 0.36 1.81 14.68
N VAL A 146 -0.96 1.96 14.55
CA VAL A 146 -1.90 1.86 15.69
C VAL A 146 -1.82 0.49 16.37
N LEU A 147 -1.71 -0.59 15.58
CA LEU A 147 -1.60 -1.94 16.11
C LEU A 147 -0.25 -2.19 16.77
N ALA A 148 0.84 -1.66 16.21
CA ALA A 148 2.16 -1.71 16.81
C ALA A 148 2.20 -1.01 18.17
N GLU A 149 1.66 0.20 18.27
CA GLU A 149 1.55 0.93 19.53
C GLU A 149 0.71 0.16 20.57
N ARG A 150 -0.43 -0.39 20.16
CA ARG A 150 -1.31 -1.21 21.03
C ARG A 150 -0.56 -2.43 21.60
N LEU A 151 0.29 -3.06 20.79
CA LEU A 151 1.06 -4.25 21.16
C LEU A 151 2.45 -3.94 21.73
N LYS A 152 2.79 -2.66 21.88
CA LYS A 152 4.11 -2.19 22.33
C LYS A 152 5.28 -2.68 21.45
N VAL A 153 5.01 -2.89 20.16
CA VAL A 153 6.05 -3.15 19.16
C VAL A 153 6.74 -1.83 18.83
N PRO A 154 8.08 -1.73 18.90
CA PRO A 154 8.79 -0.51 18.56
C PRO A 154 8.49 -0.09 17.12
N THR A 155 8.05 1.14 16.90
CA THR A 155 7.78 1.66 15.55
C THR A 155 9.02 2.30 14.93
N PRO A 156 9.20 2.28 13.60
CA PRO A 156 10.17 3.16 12.96
C PRO A 156 9.76 4.62 13.17
N GLY A 157 10.70 5.54 13.04
CA GLY A 157 10.42 6.97 13.18
C GLY A 157 9.23 7.39 12.29
N PRO A 158 8.44 8.38 12.72
CA PRO A 158 7.25 8.80 11.97
C PRO A 158 7.65 9.23 10.56
N LEU A 159 6.84 8.85 9.57
CA LEU A 159 7.02 9.35 8.22
C LEU A 159 6.73 10.86 8.16
N PRO A 160 7.48 11.63 7.36
CA PRO A 160 7.21 13.05 7.16
C PRO A 160 5.79 13.29 6.65
N THR A 161 5.08 14.25 7.25
CA THR A 161 3.67 14.54 6.93
C THR A 161 3.43 14.90 5.46
N HIS A 162 4.44 15.48 4.78
CA HIS A 162 4.34 15.82 3.36
C HIS A 162 4.12 14.60 2.46
N LEU A 163 4.51 13.39 2.88
CA LEU A 163 4.25 12.16 2.10
C LEU A 163 2.75 11.86 1.98
N PHE A 164 1.95 12.32 2.95
CA PHE A 164 0.51 12.10 3.00
C PHE A 164 -0.30 13.32 2.57
N LYS A 165 0.34 14.49 2.50
CA LYS A 165 -0.32 15.74 2.10
C LYS A 165 -0.90 15.61 0.68
N ASP A 166 -2.12 16.10 0.49
CA ASP A 166 -2.85 16.11 -0.78
C ASP A 166 -3.29 14.71 -1.29
N LEU A 167 -2.98 13.64 -0.56
CA LEU A 167 -3.60 12.33 -0.78
C LEU A 167 -5.00 12.31 -0.12
N PRO A 168 -6.03 11.77 -0.77
CA PRO A 168 -7.39 11.68 -0.21
C PRO A 168 -7.51 10.50 0.78
N ILE A 169 -6.67 10.50 1.81
CA ILE A 169 -6.69 9.50 2.88
C ILE A 169 -7.90 9.77 3.80
N PRO A 170 -8.71 8.76 4.12
CA PRO A 170 -9.82 8.92 5.06
C PRO A 170 -9.37 9.40 6.44
N ASP A 171 -10.16 10.28 7.09
CA ASP A 171 -9.88 10.70 8.47
C ASP A 171 -9.95 9.51 9.44
N ALA A 172 -10.97 8.67 9.27
CA ALA A 172 -11.18 7.46 10.05
C ALA A 172 -10.04 6.45 9.82
N ILE A 173 -9.60 5.79 10.89
CA ILE A 173 -8.54 4.77 10.81
C ILE A 173 -9.05 3.46 10.20
N TRP A 174 -10.29 3.06 10.47
CA TRP A 174 -10.82 1.72 10.16
C TRP A 174 -11.70 1.70 8.92
#